data_AF-A0A353BHE2-F1
#
_entry.id   AF-A0A353BHE2-F1
#
_cell.length_a   1.000
_cell.length_b   1.000
_cell.length_c   1.000
_cell.angle_alpha   90.00
_cell.angle_beta   90.00
_cell.angle_gamma   90.00
#
_symmetry.space_group_name_H-M   'P 1'
#
loop_
_entity.id
_entity.type
_entity.pdbx_description
1 polymer ?
#
loop_
_entity_poly.entity_id
_entity_poly.type
_entity_poly.pdbx_seq_one_letter_code
_entity_poly.pdbx_strand_id
1 'polypeptide(L)'
;MLWSIAAEPLFLAALALFLNRLGTLPRDGAPPDGDVMLIVFSALSLGALWAGFRFAAGGFAPKRPSFSTEPAMPTFGHQIAAVALAAVPGMLGFVHYLLYGMDWVLLAFCLGGFAAAARHALFFGSGPG
;
A
#
# COMPACT_ATOMS: atom_id res chain seq x y z
N MET A 1 14.54 6.39 3.66
CA MET A 1 14.01 5.04 3.95
C MET A 1 12.50 4.95 3.77
N LEU A 2 11.66 5.78 4.40
CA LEU A 2 10.21 5.70 4.19
C LEU A 2 9.78 5.96 2.73
N TRP A 3 10.43 6.91 2.05
CA TRP A 3 10.19 7.20 0.64
C TRP A 3 10.51 6.05 -0.32
N SER A 4 11.48 5.19 0.00
CA SER A 4 11.78 4.04 -0.86
C SER A 4 10.68 2.99 -0.78
N ILE A 5 10.09 2.79 0.40
CA ILE A 5 8.91 1.92 0.57
C ILE A 5 7.69 2.55 -0.11
N ALA A 6 7.51 3.86 0.05
CA ALA A 6 6.39 4.56 -0.58
C ALA A 6 6.42 4.50 -2.11
N ALA A 7 7.61 4.50 -2.73
CA ALA A 7 7.78 4.43 -4.18
C ALA A 7 7.62 3.02 -4.77
N GLU A 8 7.62 1.97 -3.95
CA GLU A 8 7.53 0.56 -4.38
C GLU A 8 6.32 0.27 -5.31
N PRO A 9 5.09 0.77 -5.03
CA PRO A 9 3.97 0.59 -5.94
C PRO A 9 4.21 1.13 -7.37
N LEU A 10 4.91 2.26 -7.51
CA LEU A 10 5.20 2.84 -8.81
C LEU A 10 6.25 2.02 -9.56
N PHE A 11 7.26 1.52 -8.84
CA PHE A 11 8.24 0.61 -9.41
C PHE A 11 7.56 -0.67 -9.93
N LEU A 12 6.66 -1.26 -9.14
CA LEU A 12 5.90 -2.44 -9.55
C LEU A 12 5.02 -2.16 -10.78
N ALA A 13 4.37 -1.01 -10.86
CA ALA A 13 3.61 -0.61 -12.05
C ALA A 13 4.50 -0.49 -13.29
N ALA A 14 5.65 0.18 -13.16
CA ALA A 14 6.61 0.32 -14.26
C ALA A 14 7.16 -1.05 -14.71
N LEU A 15 7.47 -1.94 -13.76
CA LEU A 15 7.92 -3.30 -14.03
C LEU A 15 6.84 -4.10 -14.75
N ALA A 16 5.60 -4.06 -14.29
CA ALA A 16 4.47 -4.72 -14.93
C ALA A 16 4.29 -4.27 -16.39
N LEU A 17 4.31 -2.96 -16.63
CA LEU A 17 4.21 -2.41 -18.00
C LEU A 17 5.40 -2.84 -18.87
N PHE A 18 6.61 -2.89 -18.30
CA PHE A 18 7.79 -3.38 -19.00
C PHE A 18 7.66 -4.87 -19.36
N LEU A 19 7.20 -5.72 -18.43
CA LEU A 19 6.93 -7.14 -18.70
C LEU A 19 5.85 -7.33 -19.77
N ASN A 20 4.78 -6.52 -19.76
CA ASN A 20 3.75 -6.56 -20.79
C ASN A 20 4.33 -6.25 -22.19
N ARG A 21 5.26 -5.28 -22.28
CA ARG A 21 5.96 -4.96 -23.54
C ARG A 21 6.81 -6.12 -24.07
N LEU A 22 7.35 -6.95 -23.18
CA LEU A 22 8.08 -8.17 -23.56
C LEU A 22 7.15 -9.32 -23.99
N GLY A 23 5.83 -9.17 -23.84
CA GLY A 23 4.86 -10.19 -24.19
C GLY A 23 4.90 -11.41 -23.27
N THR A 24 5.43 -11.26 -22.06
CA THR A 24 5.55 -12.35 -21.07
C THR A 24 4.28 -12.56 -20.25
N LEU A 25 3.28 -11.69 -20.39
CA LEU A 25 2.06 -11.70 -19.59
C LEU A 25 0.87 -12.31 -20.34
N PRO A 26 -0.09 -12.92 -19.62
CA PRO A 26 -1.31 -13.42 -20.23
C PRO A 26 -2.08 -12.26 -20.87
N ARG A 27 -2.39 -12.36 -22.17
CA ARG A 27 -3.14 -11.31 -22.89
C ARG A 27 -4.66 -11.48 -22.80
N ASP A 28 -5.13 -12.68 -22.48
CA ASP A 28 -6.55 -13.05 -22.54
C ASP A 28 -6.97 -13.94 -21.35
N GLY A 29 -6.54 -13.60 -20.14
CA GLY A 29 -7.07 -14.20 -18.93
C GLY A 29 -8.44 -13.60 -18.61
N ALA A 30 -9.49 -14.03 -19.29
CA ALA A 30 -10.85 -13.64 -18.92
C ALA A 30 -11.04 -13.92 -17.42
N PRO A 31 -11.37 -12.91 -16.58
CA PRO A 31 -11.55 -13.14 -15.16
C PRO A 31 -12.67 -14.17 -15.00
N PRO A 32 -12.43 -15.30 -14.30
CA PRO A 32 -13.49 -16.28 -14.07
C PRO A 32 -14.62 -15.57 -13.32
N ASP A 33 -15.80 -15.55 -13.94
CA ASP A 33 -17.06 -14.95 -13.48
C ASP A 33 -16.92 -13.76 -12.51
N GLY A 34 -16.90 -12.54 -13.08
CA GLY A 34 -17.37 -11.30 -12.44
C GLY A 34 -16.74 -10.93 -11.09
N ASP A 35 -15.53 -10.36 -11.13
CA ASP A 35 -14.97 -9.47 -10.10
C ASP A 35 -14.83 -9.99 -8.65
N VAL A 36 -15.06 -11.27 -8.35
CA VAL A 36 -14.86 -11.80 -6.98
C VAL A 36 -13.42 -11.56 -6.49
N MET A 37 -12.43 -11.79 -7.36
CA MET A 37 -11.03 -11.55 -6.99
C MET A 37 -10.72 -10.06 -6.81
N LEU A 38 -11.28 -9.21 -7.67
CA LEU A 38 -11.14 -7.76 -7.50
C LEU A 38 -11.77 -7.29 -6.19
N ILE A 39 -12.91 -7.85 -5.79
CA ILE A 39 -13.57 -7.59 -4.50
C ILE A 39 -12.67 -8.02 -3.34
N VAL A 40 -12.09 -9.23 -3.40
CA VAL A 40 -11.16 -9.73 -2.38
C VAL A 40 -9.94 -8.82 -2.28
N PHE A 41 -9.34 -8.42 -3.41
CA PHE A 41 -8.16 -7.55 -3.45
C PHE A 41 -8.48 -6.16 -2.91
N SER A 42 -9.68 -5.64 -3.22
CA SER A 42 -10.18 -4.37 -2.70
C SER A 42 -10.39 -4.44 -1.18
N ALA A 43 -10.99 -5.53 -0.67
CA ALA A 43 -11.20 -5.74 0.76
C ALA A 43 -9.87 -5.86 1.52
N LEU A 44 -8.90 -6.61 0.99
CA LEU A 44 -7.56 -6.73 1.55
C LEU A 44 -6.82 -5.38 1.54
N SER A 45 -6.95 -4.61 0.46
CA SER A 45 -6.37 -3.26 0.35
C SER A 45 -6.95 -2.30 1.37
N LEU A 46 -8.28 -2.29 1.53
CA LEU A 46 -8.95 -1.49 2.56
C LEU A 46 -8.53 -1.90 3.97
N GLY A 47 -8.40 -3.21 4.23
CA GLY A 47 -7.90 -3.74 5.50
C GLY A 47 -6.47 -3.29 5.79
N ALA A 48 -5.59 -3.36 4.79
CA ALA A 48 -4.20 -2.92 4.91
C ALA A 48 -4.10 -1.41 5.14
N LEU A 49 -4.85 -0.61 4.38
CA LEU A 49 -4.91 0.85 4.58
C LEU A 49 -5.42 1.20 5.97
N TRP A 50 -6.52 0.57 6.41
CA TRP A 50 -7.07 0.77 7.75
C TRP A 50 -6.07 0.42 8.84
N ALA A 51 -5.37 -0.71 8.70
CA ALA A 51 -4.31 -1.10 9.62
C ALA A 51 -3.17 -0.08 9.63
N GLY A 52 -2.72 0.37 8.45
CA GLY A 52 -1.68 1.40 8.29
C GLY A 52 -2.04 2.70 9.02
N PHE A 53 -3.29 3.18 8.87
CA PHE A 53 -3.79 4.34 9.61
C PHE A 53 -3.80 4.11 11.13
N ARG A 54 -4.18 2.91 11.59
CA ARG A 54 -4.16 2.57 13.02
C ARG A 54 -2.74 2.53 13.59
N PHE A 55 -1.77 2.02 12.84
CA PHE A 55 -0.35 2.07 13.22
C PHE A 55 0.17 3.50 13.25
N ALA A 56 -0.19 4.33 12.27
CA ALA A 56 0.21 5.73 12.22
C ALA A 56 -0.38 6.56 13.37
N ALA A 57 -1.61 6.26 13.79
CA ALA A 57 -2.26 6.91 14.92
C ALA A 57 -1.81 6.38 16.30
N GLY A 58 -0.87 5.44 16.36
CA GLY A 58 -0.45 4.80 17.62
C GLY A 58 -1.52 3.90 18.24
N GLY A 59 -2.55 3.51 17.49
CA GLY A 59 -3.71 2.78 17.99
C GLY A 59 -3.44 1.35 18.47
N PHE A 60 -2.27 0.78 18.12
CA PHE A 60 -1.81 -0.54 18.61
C PHE A 60 -0.77 -0.45 19.73
N ALA A 61 -0.35 0.77 20.13
CA ALA A 61 0.56 0.92 21.25
C ALA A 61 -0.20 0.58 22.56
N PRO A 62 0.35 -0.29 23.43
CA PRO A 62 -0.25 -0.53 24.73
C PRO A 62 -0.30 0.81 25.48
N LYS A 63 -1.50 1.22 25.91
CA LYS A 63 -1.70 2.40 26.76
C LYS A 63 -0.97 2.14 28.08
N ARG A 64 0.32 2.47 28.15
CA ARG A 64 0.99 2.62 29.44
C ARG A 64 0.29 3.79 30.14
N PRO A 65 -0.03 3.69 31.44
CA PRO A 65 -0.55 4.81 32.19
C PRO A 65 0.57 5.84 32.34
N SER A 66 0.79 6.63 31.29
CA SER A 66 1.67 7.78 31.32
C SER A 66 0.82 8.97 31.75
N PHE A 67 1.19 9.59 32.86
CA PHE A 67 0.63 10.88 33.32
C PHE A 67 1.09 12.06 32.45
N SER A 68 1.62 11.81 31.24
CA SER A 68 2.02 12.83 30.28
C SER A 68 0.86 13.20 29.36
N THR A 69 0.52 14.48 29.30
CA THR A 69 -0.43 15.09 28.36
C THR A 69 0.10 15.19 26.92
N GLU A 70 1.36 14.84 26.68
CA GLU A 70 1.94 14.85 25.35
C GLU A 70 1.59 13.58 24.56
N PRO A 71 1.14 13.71 23.31
CA PRO A 71 0.89 12.56 22.44
C PRO A 71 2.21 11.82 22.21
N ALA A 72 2.26 10.54 22.62
CA ALA A 72 3.43 9.70 22.39
C ALA A 72 3.69 9.58 20.89
N MET A 73 4.84 10.10 20.43
CA MET A 73 5.21 9.99 19.03
C MET A 73 5.33 8.52 18.60
N PRO A 74 4.85 8.14 17.41
CA PRO A 74 4.96 6.78 16.90
C PRO A 74 6.44 6.40 16.73
N THR A 75 6.82 5.24 17.25
CA THR A 75 8.21 4.76 17.12
C THR A 75 8.57 4.51 15.66
N PHE A 76 9.85 4.57 15.32
CA PHE A 76 10.33 4.36 13.95
C PHE A 76 9.81 3.05 13.32
N GLY A 77 9.67 1.98 14.12
CA GLY A 77 9.07 0.72 13.66
C GLY A 77 7.59 0.85 13.28
N HIS A 78 6.79 1.64 14.01
CA HIS A 78 5.39 1.91 13.66
C HIS A 78 5.28 2.76 12.39
N GLN A 79 6.22 3.69 12.19
CA GLN A 79 6.27 4.52 10.99
C GLN A 79 6.53 3.64 9.75
N ILE A 80 7.51 2.74 9.82
CA ILE A 80 7.78 1.76 8.73
C ILE A 80 6.56 0.88 8.48
N ALA A 81 5.96 0.31 9.54
CA ALA A 81 4.80 -0.56 9.41
C ALA A 81 3.61 0.16 8.73
N ALA A 82 3.34 1.41 9.10
CA ALA A 82 2.27 2.20 8.49
C ALA A 82 2.51 2.45 6.98
N VAL A 83 3.73 2.82 6.59
CA VAL A 83 4.09 3.04 5.18
C VAL A 83 4.05 1.73 4.39
N ALA A 84 4.56 0.63 4.96
CA ALA A 84 4.54 -0.68 4.33
C ALA A 84 3.11 -1.21 4.11
N LEU A 85 2.25 -1.09 5.12
CA LEU A 85 0.83 -1.46 5.01
C LEU A 85 0.10 -0.62 3.95
N ALA A 86 0.46 0.66 3.82
CA ALA A 86 -0.10 1.53 2.80
C ALA A 86 0.40 1.22 1.37
N ALA A 87 1.53 0.53 1.22
CA ALA A 87 2.05 0.07 -0.08
C ALA A 87 1.39 -1.24 -0.56
N VAL A 88 0.76 -2.02 0.33
CA VAL A 88 0.09 -3.30 0.02
C VAL A 88 -0.89 -3.24 -1.16
N PRO A 89 -1.74 -2.20 -1.30
CA PRO A 89 -2.60 -2.08 -2.48
C PRO A 89 -1.78 -2.15 -3.78
N GLY A 90 -0.64 -1.48 -3.87
CA GLY A 90 0.22 -1.54 -5.05
C GLY A 90 0.71 -2.94 -5.38
N MET A 91 1.12 -3.71 -4.36
CA MET A 91 1.52 -5.10 -4.54
C MET A 91 0.35 -5.99 -5.00
N LEU A 92 -0.86 -5.78 -4.45
CA LEU A 92 -2.06 -6.48 -4.89
C LEU A 92 -2.45 -6.12 -6.32
N GLY A 93 -2.37 -4.84 -6.71
CA GLY A 93 -2.58 -4.39 -8.08
C GLY A 93 -1.63 -5.04 -9.07
N PHE A 94 -0.34 -5.14 -8.70
CA PHE A 94 0.67 -5.84 -9.47
C PHE A 94 0.37 -7.34 -9.64
N VAL A 95 0.03 -8.03 -8.55
CA VAL A 95 -0.34 -9.46 -8.62
C VAL A 95 -1.58 -9.66 -9.49
N HIS A 96 -2.60 -8.82 -9.33
CA HIS A 96 -3.82 -8.88 -10.14
C HIS A 96 -3.49 -8.69 -11.63
N TYR A 97 -2.58 -7.77 -11.95
CA TYR A 97 -2.13 -7.54 -13.31
C TYR A 97 -1.41 -8.74 -13.92
N LEU A 98 -0.51 -9.38 -13.17
CA LEU A 98 0.19 -10.57 -13.65
C LEU A 98 -0.76 -11.72 -13.98
N LEU A 99 -1.88 -11.82 -13.25
CA LEU A 99 -2.87 -12.88 -13.41
C LEU A 99 -3.87 -12.61 -14.53
N TYR A 100 -4.32 -11.35 -14.66
CA TYR A 100 -5.49 -11.00 -15.49
C TYR A 100 -5.23 -9.95 -16.56
N GLY A 101 -4.04 -9.32 -16.59
CA GLY A 101 -3.66 -8.35 -17.61
C GLY A 101 -4.42 -7.01 -17.57
N MET A 102 -5.14 -6.70 -16.48
CA MET A 102 -6.01 -5.52 -16.40
C MET A 102 -5.24 -4.26 -16.00
N ASP A 103 -4.83 -3.44 -16.98
CA ASP A 103 -4.02 -2.23 -16.77
C ASP A 103 -4.66 -1.23 -15.79
N TRP A 104 -5.99 -1.06 -15.85
CA TRP A 104 -6.66 -0.09 -14.99
C TRP A 104 -6.61 -0.50 -13.50
N VAL A 105 -6.66 -1.81 -13.19
CA VAL A 105 -6.55 -2.32 -11.82
C VAL A 105 -5.15 -2.07 -11.28
N LEU A 106 -4.14 -2.36 -12.10
CA LEU A 106 -2.74 -2.06 -11.78
C LEU A 106 -2.57 -0.58 -11.41
N LEU A 107 -3.03 0.31 -12.29
CA LEU A 107 -2.88 1.76 -12.09
C LEU A 107 -3.65 2.25 -10.87
N ALA A 108 -4.91 1.83 -10.69
CA ALA A 108 -5.73 2.26 -9.54
C ALA A 108 -5.09 1.87 -8.21
N PHE A 109 -4.64 0.62 -8.09
CA PHE A 109 -4.06 0.09 -6.86
C PHE A 109 -2.65 0.62 -6.61
N CYS A 110 -1.81 0.73 -7.64
CA CYS A 110 -0.45 1.27 -7.49
C CYS A 110 -0.46 2.77 -7.17
N LEU A 111 -1.28 3.57 -7.85
CA LEU A 111 -1.40 5.00 -7.56
C LEU A 111 -2.04 5.23 -6.19
N GLY A 112 -3.08 4.47 -5.84
CA GLY A 112 -3.72 4.53 -4.52
C GLY A 112 -2.76 4.15 -3.39
N GLY A 113 -2.01 3.04 -3.55
CA GLY A 113 -1.00 2.60 -2.60
C GLY A 113 0.15 3.60 -2.45
N PHE A 114 0.66 4.13 -3.57
CA PHE A 114 1.67 5.20 -3.56
C PHE A 114 1.16 6.44 -2.82
N ALA A 115 -0.04 6.93 -3.14
CA ALA A 115 -0.60 8.11 -2.51
C ALA A 115 -0.79 7.92 -0.99
N ALA A 116 -1.27 6.75 -0.57
CA ALA A 116 -1.42 6.43 0.85
C ALA A 116 -0.06 6.34 1.57
N ALA A 117 0.92 5.64 0.97
CA ALA A 117 2.25 5.48 1.55
C ALA A 117 3.02 6.80 1.59
N ALA A 118 2.92 7.63 0.55
CA ALA A 118 3.49 8.97 0.48
C ALA A 118 2.88 9.90 1.53
N ARG A 119 1.56 9.81 1.77
CA ARG A 119 0.90 10.55 2.86
C ARG A 119 1.51 10.22 4.22
N HIS A 120 1.72 8.93 4.51
CA HIS A 120 2.37 8.52 5.76
C HIS A 120 3.84 8.95 5.83
N ALA A 121 4.60 8.79 4.74
CA ALA A 121 5.99 9.21 4.67
C ALA A 121 6.15 10.73 4.88
N LEU A 122 5.27 11.54 4.30
CA LEU A 122 5.22 12.99 4.53
C LEU A 122 4.90 13.30 5.99
N PHE A 123 3.83 12.70 6.52
CA PHE A 123 3.37 12.93 7.89
C PHE A 123 4.48 12.67 8.92
N PHE A 124 5.25 11.60 8.76
CA PHE A 124 6.38 11.29 9.65
C PHE A 124 7.65 12.09 9.34
N GLY A 125 7.86 12.45 8.07
CA GLY A 125 9.01 13.26 7.64
C GLY A 125 8.92 14.73 8.06
N SER A 126 7.72 15.22 8.36
CA SER A 126 7.45 16.60 8.79
C SER A 126 7.23 16.77 10.30
N GLY A 127 7.62 15.79 11.14
CA GLY A 127 7.59 15.96 12.60
C GLY A 127 8.50 17.12 13.04
N PRO A 128 8.14 17.85 14.12
CA PRO A 128 8.89 19.04 14.51
C PRO A 128 10.32 18.64 14.86
N GLY A 129 11.29 19.29 14.22
CA GLY A 129 12.68 19.28 14.66
C GLY A 129 12.87 19.98 15.99
#